data_AF-A0A2E0U030-F1
#
_entry.id   AF-A0A2E0U030-F1
#
_cell.length_a   1.000
_cell.length_b   1.000
_cell.length_c   1.000
_cell.angle_alpha   90.00
_cell.angle_beta   90.00
_cell.angle_gamma   90.00
#
_symmetry.space_group_name_H-M   'P 1'
#
loop_
_entity.id
_entity.type
_entity.pdbx_description
1 polymer ?
#
loop_
_entity_poly.entity_id
_entity_poly.type
_entity_poly.pdbx_seq_one_letter_code
_entity_poly.pdbx_strand_id
1 'polypeptide(L)'
;MKILTLFLLSFFLLKPQVTLNSKTPEEKDLGCITLLKLAGEKSKKDGEMVKYEKLKKLEKSFLSKYENNHFSEKDTESQTDKHNLKIKEKGTRYINKGLQKCGLK
;
A
#
# COMPACT_ATOMS: atom_id res chain seq x y z
N MET A 1 -3.81 23.72 -53.34
CA MET A 1 -4.67 23.40 -52.18
C MET A 1 -4.76 21.89 -51.99
N LYS A 2 -3.66 21.20 -51.61
CA LYS A 2 -3.63 19.72 -51.56
C LYS A 2 -2.60 19.14 -50.56
N ILE A 3 -2.24 19.87 -49.50
CA ILE A 3 -1.22 19.40 -48.53
C ILE A 3 -1.69 19.50 -47.06
N LEU A 4 -2.83 20.13 -46.79
CA LEU A 4 -3.25 20.43 -45.41
C LEU A 4 -4.12 19.32 -44.75
N THR A 5 -4.45 18.24 -45.46
CA THR A 5 -5.39 17.23 -44.97
C THR A 5 -4.74 15.95 -44.44
N LEU A 6 -3.41 15.79 -44.51
CA LEU A 6 -2.75 14.57 -44.05
C LEU A 6 -2.27 14.62 -42.58
N PHE A 7 -2.21 15.79 -41.96
CA PHE A 7 -1.62 15.94 -40.62
C PHE A 7 -2.60 15.73 -39.46
N LEU A 8 -3.91 15.64 -39.72
CA LEU A 8 -4.95 15.53 -38.69
C LEU A 8 -5.36 14.09 -38.36
N LEU A 9 -4.92 13.09 -39.11
CA LEU A 9 -5.33 11.69 -38.95
C LEU A 9 -4.40 10.84 -38.07
N SER A 10 -3.23 11.36 -37.67
CA SER A 10 -2.26 10.60 -36.86
C SER A 10 -2.53 10.60 -35.36
N PHE A 11 -3.42 11.46 -34.85
CA PHE A 11 -3.64 11.61 -33.41
C PHE A 11 -4.66 10.64 -32.79
N PHE A 12 -5.39 9.86 -33.58
CA PHE A 12 -6.48 9.00 -33.07
C PHE A 12 -6.08 7.57 -32.69
N LEU A 13 -4.80 7.19 -32.79
CA LEU A 13 -4.37 5.80 -32.57
C LEU A 13 -3.75 5.49 -31.20
N LEU A 14 -3.51 6.49 -30.35
CA LEU A 14 -3.12 6.22 -28.96
C LEU A 14 -4.36 6.12 -28.07
N LYS A 15 -4.98 4.94 -28.03
CA LYS A 15 -5.79 4.58 -26.87
C LYS A 15 -4.81 4.41 -25.70
N PRO A 16 -4.83 5.26 -24.64
CA PRO A 16 -4.10 4.93 -23.44
C PRO A 16 -4.73 3.66 -22.89
N GLN A 17 -4.02 2.54 -23.00
CA GLN A 17 -4.39 1.33 -22.29
C GLN A 17 -4.09 1.61 -20.81
N VAL A 18 -5.05 2.26 -20.15
CA VAL A 18 -5.03 2.45 -18.71
C VAL A 18 -5.24 1.07 -18.11
N THR A 19 -4.16 0.33 -17.91
CA THR A 19 -4.14 -0.80 -16.98
C THR A 19 -4.44 -0.22 -15.62
N LEU A 20 -5.73 -0.19 -15.28
CA LEU A 20 -6.18 0.11 -13.93
C LEU A 20 -5.63 -1.04 -13.06
N ASN A 21 -4.41 -0.86 -12.53
CA ASN A 21 -3.78 -1.79 -11.60
C ASN A 21 -4.61 -1.77 -10.30
N SER A 22 -5.79 -2.37 -10.33
CA SER A 22 -6.61 -2.57 -9.16
C SER A 22 -5.88 -3.60 -8.32
N LYS A 23 -5.21 -3.14 -7.26
CA LYS A 23 -4.63 -4.03 -6.27
C LYS A 23 -5.67 -5.04 -5.83
N THR A 24 -5.30 -6.31 -5.82
CA THR A 24 -6.15 -7.37 -5.29
C THR A 24 -6.47 -7.09 -3.81
N PRO A 25 -7.57 -7.62 -3.27
CA PRO A 25 -7.85 -7.52 -1.84
C PRO A 25 -6.67 -8.01 -0.98
N GLU A 26 -6.03 -9.11 -1.39
CA GLU A 26 -4.82 -9.67 -0.77
C GLU A 26 -3.64 -8.69 -0.75
N GLU A 27 -3.33 -8.03 -1.87
CA GLU A 27 -2.26 -7.02 -1.92
C GLU A 27 -2.55 -5.81 -1.03
N LYS A 28 -3.82 -5.42 -0.90
CA LYS A 28 -4.23 -4.34 0.01
C LYS A 28 -4.06 -4.76 1.45
N ASP A 29 -4.49 -5.98 1.78
CA ASP A 29 -4.38 -6.54 3.11
C ASP A 29 -2.91 -6.72 3.52
N LEU A 30 -2.04 -7.23 2.63
CA LEU A 30 -0.60 -7.32 2.87
C LEU A 30 0.03 -5.94 3.12
N GLY A 31 -0.42 -4.91 2.38
CA GLY A 31 -0.03 -3.52 2.64
C GLY A 31 -0.49 -3.01 4.01
N CYS A 32 -1.65 -3.42 4.49
CA CYS A 32 -2.12 -3.08 5.82
C CYS A 32 -1.35 -3.83 6.91
N ILE A 33 -1.13 -5.14 6.76
CA ILE A 33 -0.37 -5.99 7.68
C ILE A 33 1.02 -5.40 7.92
N THR A 34 1.78 -5.17 6.85
CA THR A 34 3.15 -4.64 6.94
C THR A 34 3.20 -3.23 7.51
N LEU A 35 2.25 -2.35 7.16
CA LEU A 35 2.18 -1.01 7.73
C LEU A 35 1.84 -1.02 9.23
N LEU A 36 0.89 -1.87 9.64
CA LEU A 36 0.49 -2.02 11.04
C LEU A 36 1.65 -2.55 11.89
N LYS A 37 2.39 -3.54 11.37
CA LYS A 37 3.60 -4.06 12.01
C LYS A 37 4.64 -2.97 12.25
N LEU A 38 5.00 -2.21 11.20
CA LEU A 38 5.96 -1.11 11.30
C LEU A 38 5.51 -0.03 12.30
N ALA A 39 4.24 0.37 12.24
CA ALA A 39 3.69 1.36 13.17
C ALA A 39 3.68 0.83 14.61
N GLY A 40 3.37 -0.46 14.80
CA GLY A 40 3.38 -1.13 16.09
C GLY A 40 4.78 -1.17 16.69
N GLU A 41 5.77 -1.61 15.93
CA GLU A 41 7.17 -1.64 16.37
C GLU A 41 7.67 -0.25 16.76
N LYS A 42 7.29 0.78 16.00
CA LYS A 42 7.58 2.17 16.36
C LYS A 42 6.91 2.57 17.67
N SER A 43 5.61 2.35 17.84
CA SER A 43 4.91 2.67 19.09
C SER A 43 5.49 1.90 20.29
N LYS A 44 5.93 0.65 20.12
CA LYS A 44 6.62 -0.10 21.16
C LYS A 44 7.94 0.56 21.56
N LYS A 45 8.75 0.99 20.58
CA LYS A 45 10.01 1.72 20.82
C LYS A 45 9.78 3.06 21.51
N ASP A 46 8.70 3.76 21.13
CA ASP A 46 8.31 5.06 21.68
C ASP A 46 7.60 4.94 23.06
N GLY A 47 7.45 3.73 23.60
CA GLY A 47 6.79 3.47 24.91
C GLY A 47 5.27 3.55 24.89
N GLU A 48 4.65 3.74 23.72
CA GLU A 48 3.19 3.84 23.52
C GLU A 48 2.51 2.47 23.53
N MET A 49 2.60 1.72 24.64
CA MET A 49 2.15 0.31 24.70
C MET A 49 0.65 0.12 24.41
N VAL A 50 -0.21 1.07 24.80
CA VAL A 50 -1.65 1.01 24.48
C VAL A 50 -1.89 1.06 22.97
N LYS A 51 -1.12 1.87 22.25
CA LYS A 51 -1.22 1.97 20.80
C LYS A 51 -0.59 0.76 20.12
N TYR A 52 0.53 0.27 20.62
CA TYR A 52 1.14 -0.98 20.17
C TYR A 52 0.14 -2.16 20.21
N GLU A 53 -0.53 -2.38 21.34
CA GLU A 53 -1.49 -3.49 21.48
C GLU A 53 -2.70 -3.34 20.54
N LYS A 54 -3.20 -2.11 20.34
CA LYS A 54 -4.28 -1.83 19.36
C LYS A 54 -3.84 -2.18 17.94
N LEU A 55 -2.64 -1.74 17.53
CA LEU A 55 -2.10 -1.99 16.19
C LEU A 55 -1.88 -3.50 15.97
N LYS A 56 -1.31 -4.20 16.95
CA LYS A 56 -1.09 -5.65 16.92
C LYS A 56 -2.39 -6.45 16.83
N LYS A 57 -3.44 -6.02 17.54
CA LYS A 57 -4.77 -6.65 17.45
C LYS A 57 -5.35 -6.49 16.03
N LEU A 58 -5.21 -5.30 15.44
CA LEU A 58 -5.68 -5.04 14.09
C LEU A 58 -4.87 -5.84 13.05
N GLU A 59 -3.55 -5.89 13.17
CA GLU A 59 -2.68 -6.73 12.33
C GLU A 59 -3.12 -8.20 12.33
N LYS A 60 -3.35 -8.77 13.53
CA LYS A 60 -3.86 -10.14 13.68
C LYS A 60 -5.21 -10.35 12.99
N SER A 61 -6.10 -9.35 12.99
CA SER A 61 -7.41 -9.45 12.33
C SER A 61 -7.31 -9.50 10.79
N PHE A 62 -6.26 -8.91 10.21
CA PHE A 62 -5.98 -9.07 8.79
C PHE A 62 -5.37 -10.45 8.51
N LEU A 63 -4.41 -10.88 9.31
CA LEU A 63 -3.75 -12.19 9.16
C LEU A 63 -4.72 -13.36 9.31
N SER A 64 -5.71 -13.27 10.21
CA SER A 64 -6.67 -14.34 10.46
C SER A 64 -7.60 -14.67 9.27
N LYS A 65 -7.58 -13.86 8.21
CA LYS A 65 -8.33 -14.13 6.97
C LYS A 65 -7.64 -15.17 6.08
N TYR A 66 -6.37 -15.45 6.33
CA TYR A 66 -5.51 -16.24 5.46
C TYR A 66 -4.94 -17.44 6.23
N GLU A 67 -4.56 -18.48 5.48
CA GLU A 67 -3.83 -19.60 6.04
C GLU A 67 -2.43 -19.15 6.52
N ASN A 68 -1.85 -19.93 7.43
CA ASN A 68 -0.48 -19.68 7.88
C ASN A 68 0.47 -19.71 6.69
N ASN A 69 1.39 -18.74 6.62
CA ASN A 69 2.37 -18.57 5.53
C ASN A 69 1.74 -18.33 4.13
N HIS A 70 0.48 -17.89 4.05
CA HIS A 70 -0.14 -17.50 2.78
C HIS A 70 0.67 -16.42 2.04
N PHE A 71 1.19 -15.43 2.78
CA PHE A 71 2.10 -14.43 2.23
C PHE A 71 3.54 -14.94 2.29
N SER A 72 4.25 -14.90 1.17
CA SER A 72 5.67 -15.24 1.16
C SER A 72 6.49 -14.20 1.95
N GLU A 73 7.63 -14.64 2.48
CA GLU A 73 8.57 -13.74 3.15
C GLU A 73 9.05 -12.64 2.21
N LYS A 74 9.34 -12.99 0.96
CA LYS A 74 9.78 -12.07 -0.10
C LYS A 74 8.74 -10.98 -0.39
N ASP A 75 7.46 -11.33 -0.47
CA ASP A 75 6.40 -10.35 -0.71
C ASP A 75 6.23 -9.42 0.50
N THR A 76 6.35 -9.99 1.71
CA THR A 76 6.28 -9.25 2.96
C THR A 76 7.44 -8.25 3.07
N GLU A 77 8.66 -8.67 2.75
CA GLU A 77 9.86 -7.83 2.73
C GLU A 77 9.75 -6.73 1.67
N SER A 78 9.41 -7.08 0.43
CA SER A 78 9.20 -6.12 -0.66
C SER A 78 8.17 -5.06 -0.30
N GLN A 79 7.07 -5.46 0.34
CA GLN A 79 6.04 -4.54 0.76
C GLN A 79 6.50 -3.66 1.94
N THR A 80 7.22 -4.23 2.90
CA THR A 80 7.84 -3.50 4.03
C THR A 80 8.80 -2.42 3.53
N ASP A 81 9.65 -2.74 2.55
CA ASP A 81 10.58 -1.77 1.94
C ASP A 81 9.86 -0.63 1.23
N LYS A 82 8.78 -0.94 0.50
CA LYS A 82 7.92 0.09 -0.10
C LYS A 82 7.34 1.03 0.95
N HIS A 83 6.95 0.52 2.13
CA HIS A 83 6.51 1.37 3.23
C HIS A 83 7.66 2.21 3.78
N ASN A 84 8.82 1.63 4.03
CA ASN A 84 9.99 2.34 4.55
C ASN A 84 10.43 3.49 3.63
N LEU A 85 10.48 3.28 2.32
CA LEU A 85 10.77 4.34 1.34
C LEU A 85 9.76 5.48 1.44
N LYS A 86 8.46 5.16 1.47
CA LYS A 86 7.41 6.19 1.59
C LYS A 86 7.42 6.89 2.94
N ILE A 87 7.81 6.21 4.01
CA ILE A 87 8.00 6.84 5.33
C ILE A 87 9.19 7.80 5.28
N LYS A 88 10.30 7.44 4.63
CA LYS A 88 11.43 8.36 4.43
C LYS A 88 11.01 9.60 3.63
N GLU A 89 10.20 9.44 2.59
CA GLU A 89 9.74 10.55 1.73
C GLU A 89 8.67 11.43 2.39
N LYS A 90 7.72 10.85 3.11
CA LYS A 90 6.47 11.52 3.53
C LYS A 90 6.25 11.55 5.03
N GLY A 91 7.13 10.91 5.79
CA GLY A 91 7.11 10.84 7.25
C GLY A 91 5.81 10.26 7.83
N THR A 92 5.48 10.72 9.03
CA THR A 92 4.30 10.31 9.81
C THR A 92 2.98 10.51 9.06
N ARG A 93 2.91 11.48 8.14
CA ARG A 93 1.71 11.72 7.32
C ARG A 93 1.32 10.49 6.50
N TYR A 94 2.29 9.76 5.97
CA TYR A 94 2.03 8.53 5.22
C TYR A 94 1.47 7.43 6.13
N ILE A 95 2.05 7.27 7.31
CA ILE A 95 1.62 6.30 8.32
C ILE A 95 0.17 6.59 8.72
N ASN A 96 -0.15 7.82 9.13
CA ASN A 96 -1.48 8.19 9.61
C ASN A 96 -2.56 7.96 8.54
N LYS A 97 -2.33 8.41 7.29
CA LYS A 97 -3.26 8.17 6.18
C LYS A 97 -3.39 6.69 5.84
N GLY A 98 -2.31 5.93 5.92
CA GLY A 98 -2.33 4.50 5.67
C GLY A 98 -3.13 3.74 6.73
N LEU A 99 -2.90 4.05 8.02
CA LEU A 99 -3.62 3.45 9.14
C LEU A 99 -5.13 3.74 9.08
N GLN A 100 -5.52 4.95 8.70
CA GLN A 100 -6.93 5.29 8.46
C GLN A 100 -7.56 4.42 7.37
N LYS A 101 -6.84 4.19 6.26
CA LYS A 101 -7.30 3.30 5.18
C LYS A 101 -7.35 1.83 5.60
N CYS A 102 -6.56 1.44 6.60
CA CYS A 102 -6.54 0.10 7.18
C CYS A 102 -7.51 -0.07 8.36
N GLY A 103 -8.39 0.89 8.59
CA GLY A 103 -9.48 0.78 9.58
C GLY A 103 -9.16 1.35 10.97
N LEU A 104 -8.00 2.01 11.15
CA LEU A 104 -7.70 2.75 12.37
C LEU A 104 -8.41 4.11 12.32
N LYS A 105 -9.57 4.22 12.98
CA LYS A 105 -10.34 5.47 13.11
C LYS A 105 -9.71 6.41 14.13
#